data_AF-A0A2V6M9J5-F1
#
_entry.id   AF-A0A2V6M9J5-F1
#
_cell.length_a   1.000
_cell.length_b   1.000
_cell.length_c   1.000
_cell.angle_alpha   90.00
_cell.angle_beta   90.00
_cell.angle_gamma   90.00
#
_symmetry.space_group_name_H-M   'P 1'
#
loop_
_entity.id
_entity.type
_entity.pdbx_description
1 polymer ?
#
loop_
_entity_poly.entity_id
_entity_poly.type
_entity_poly.pdbx_seq_one_letter_code
_entity_poly.pdbx_strand_id
1 'polypeptide(L)' 'KIALAALVEHLKRQHFVLLDTQWLTPHLLQFGGVEISRAEYLSLLERAVNLKRSFL' A
#
# COMPACT_ATOMS: atom_id res chain seq x y z
N LYS A 1 -6.37 -12.62 6.36
CA LYS A 1 -7.40 -11.56 6.50
C LYS A 1 -7.07 -10.59 7.64
N ILE A 2 -7.10 -11.02 8.91
CA ILE A 2 -6.95 -10.12 10.09
C ILE A 2 -5.60 -9.38 10.10
N ALA A 3 -4.50 -10.08 9.84
CA ALA A 3 -3.17 -9.47 9.81
C ALA A 3 -3.04 -8.34 8.77
N LEU A 4 -3.61 -8.51 7.57
CA LEU A 4 -3.58 -7.49 6.53
C LEU A 4 -4.42 -6.27 6.88
N ALA A 5 -5.61 -6.47 7.47
CA ALA A 5 -6.43 -5.37 7.96
C ALA A 5 -5.69 -4.57 9.05
N ALA A 6 -5.08 -5.27 10.02
CA ALA A 6 -4.28 -4.63 11.07
C ALA A 6 -3.07 -3.88 10.50
N LEU A 7 -2.38 -4.45 9.50
CA LEU A 7 -1.28 -3.79 8.80
C LEU A 7 -1.75 -2.50 8.12
N VAL A 8 -2.84 -2.55 7.34
CA VAL A 8 -3.38 -1.38 6.66
C VAL A 8 -3.72 -0.27 7.65
N GLU A 9 -4.35 -0.60 8.77
CA GLU A 9 -4.67 0.38 9.81
C GLU A 9 -3.42 0.97 10.48
N HIS A 10 -2.39 0.16 10.72
CA HIS A 10 -1.09 0.64 11.23
C HIS A 10 -0.43 1.63 10.25
N LEU A 11 -0.37 1.26 8.97
CA LEU A 11 0.22 2.08 7.92
C LEU A 11 -0.51 3.42 7.75
N LYS A 12 -1.85 3.42 7.82
CA LYS A 12 -2.66 4.65 7.81
C LYS A 12 -2.35 5.56 8.99
N ARG A 13 -2.26 5.01 10.21
CA ARG A 13 -1.92 5.77 11.43
C ARG A 13 -0.55 6.43 11.34
N GLN A 14 0.40 5.77 10.69
CA GLN A 14 1.75 6.28 10.44
C GLN A 14 1.87 7.10 9.14
N HIS A 15 0.75 7.38 8.47
CA HIS A 15 0.67 8.17 7.23
C HIS A 15 1.52 7.62 6.07
N PHE A 16 1.67 6.30 5.98
CA PHE A 16 2.16 5.66 4.76
C PHE A 16 1.17 5.88 3.63
N VAL A 17 1.68 6.03 2.41
CA VAL A 17 0.86 6.42 1.24
C VAL A 17 0.79 5.34 0.16
N LEU A 18 1.57 4.27 0.30
CA LEU A 18 1.63 3.18 -0.67
C LEU A 18 1.86 1.85 0.06
N LEU A 19 1.03 0.85 -0.25
CA LEU A 19 1.22 -0.55 0.12
C LEU A 19 1.20 -1.38 -1.17
N ASP A 20 2.35 -1.89 -1.56
CA ASP A 20 2.49 -2.75 -2.74
C ASP A 20 2.27 -4.21 -2.35
N THR A 21 1.46 -4.92 -3.14
CA THR A 21 1.15 -6.35 -2.96
C THR A 21 1.63 -7.21 -4.12
N GLN A 22 2.35 -6.60 -5.09
CA GLN A 22 2.92 -7.17 -6.32
C GLN A 22 1.90 -7.78 -7.29
N TRP A 23 0.97 -8.59 -6.81
CA TRP A 23 -0.07 -9.26 -7.59
C TRP A 23 -1.42 -9.12 -6.90
N LEU A 24 -2.41 -8.65 -7.66
CA LEU A 24 -3.77 -8.60 -7.16
C LEU A 24 -4.35 -10.00 -7.10
N THR A 25 -5.05 -10.30 -6.01
CA THR A 25 -5.82 -11.55 -5.86
C THR A 25 -7.27 -11.21 -5.50
N PRO A 26 -8.23 -12.13 -5.72
CA PRO A 26 -9.60 -11.93 -5.27
C PRO A 26 -9.71 -11.61 -3.76
N HIS A 27 -8.76 -12.09 -2.97
CA HIS A 27 -8.71 -11.76 -1.55
C HIS A 27 -8.31 -10.30 -1.28
N LEU A 28 -7.38 -9.75 -2.05
CA LEU A 28 -6.89 -8.37 -1.91
C LEU A 28 -7.88 -7.33 -2.43
N LEU A 29 -8.68 -7.69 -3.45
CA LEU A 29 -9.80 -6.88 -3.92
C LEU A 29 -10.79 -6.52 -2.79
N GLN A 30 -11.05 -7.47 -1.89
CA GLN A 30 -11.94 -7.24 -0.73
C GLN A 30 -11.40 -6.20 0.26
N PHE A 31 -10.10 -5.86 0.19
CA PHE A 31 -9.45 -4.84 1.01
C PHE A 31 -9.23 -3.52 0.26
N GLY A 32 -9.78 -3.38 -0.95
CA GLY A 32 -9.60 -2.18 -1.77
C GLY A 32 -8.28 -2.15 -2.55
N GLY A 33 -7.62 -3.30 -2.73
CA GLY A 33 -6.49 -3.41 -3.65
C GLY A 33 -6.93 -3.09 -5.08
N VAL A 34 -6.10 -2.34 -5.81
CA VAL A 34 -6.34 -1.95 -7.19
C VAL A 34 -5.12 -2.29 -8.04
N GLU A 35 -5.36 -2.64 -9.30
CA GLU A 35 -4.30 -2.70 -10.30
C GLU A 35 -4.15 -1.33 -10.96
N ILE A 36 -2.89 -0.91 -11.13
CA ILE A 36 -2.53 0.35 -11.75
C ILE A 36 -1.47 0.10 -12.82
N SER A 37 -1.31 1.05 -13.73
CA SER A 37 -0.25 0.98 -14.73
C SER A 37 1.14 1.05 -14.08
N ARG A 38 2.16 0.46 -14.72
CA ARG A 38 3.55 0.57 -14.25
C ARG A 38 4.00 2.03 -14.10
N ALA A 39 3.58 2.91 -15.01
CA ALA A 39 3.94 4.34 -14.96
C ALA A 39 3.35 5.03 -13.72
N GLU A 40 2.08 4.75 -13.42
CA GLU A 40 1.40 5.26 -12.22
C GLU A 40 2.04 4.72 -10.94
N TYR A 41 2.34 3.41 -10.90
CA TYR A 41 3.05 2.79 -9.78
C TYR A 41 4.39 3.47 -9.50
N LEU A 42 5.20 3.71 -10.53
CA LEU A 42 6.51 4.34 -10.36
C LEU A 42 6.38 5.78 -9.85
N SER A 43 5.39 6.54 -10.30
CA SER A 43 5.11 7.88 -9.79
C SER A 43 4.69 7.88 -8.31
N LEU A 44 3.82 6.95 -7.92
CA LEU A 44 3.41 6.77 -6.52
C LEU A 44 4.59 6.32 -5.65
N LEU A 45 5.42 5.40 -6.15
CA LEU A 45 6.58 4.88 -5.46
C LEU A 45 7.62 5.97 -5.22
N GLU A 46 7.96 6.75 -6.25
CA GLU A 46 8.88 7.89 -6.15
C GLU A 46 8.42 8.86 -5.06
N ARG A 47 7.13 9.20 -5.04
CA ARG A 47 6.57 10.03 -3.96
C ARG A 47 6.71 9.35 -2.60
N ALA A 48 6.39 8.07 -2.49
CA ALA A 48 6.37 7.34 -1.22
C ALA A 48 7.75 7.23 -0.57
N VAL A 49 8.79 6.90 -1.36
CA VAL A 49 10.17 6.72 -0.84
C VAL A 49 10.81 8.02 -0.35
N ASN A 50 10.33 9.17 -0.84
CA ASN A 50 10.80 10.49 -0.43
C ASN A 50 10.09 11.01 0.85
N LEU A 51 9.06 10.33 1.33
CA LEU A 51 8.41 10.70 2.60
C LEU A 51 9.19 10.11 3.78
N LYS A 52 9.57 10.96 4.74
CA LYS A 52 10.15 10.50 6.00
C LYS A 52 9.07 9.79 6.84
N ARG A 53 9.09 8.46 6.84
CA ARG A 53 8.16 7.61 7.61
C ARG A 53 8.95 6.60 8.44
N SER A 54 8.42 6.29 9.62
CA SER A 54 8.89 5.19 10.46
C SER A 54 7.80 4.14 10.49
N PHE A 55 8.19 2.88 10.35
CA PHE A 55 7.27 1.76 10.57
C PHE A 55 7.07 1.48 12.06
N LEU A 56 8.08 1.78 12.88
CA LEU A 56 8.06 1.66 14.34
C LEU A 56 7.40 2.87 14.99
#